data_AF-A0A976CDZ9-F1
#
_entry.id   AF-A0A976CDZ9-F1
#
_cell.length_a   1.000
_cell.length_b   1.000
_cell.length_c   1.000
_cell.angle_alpha   90.00
_cell.angle_beta   90.00
_cell.angle_gamma   90.00
#
_symmetry.space_group_name_H-M   'P 1'
#
loop_
_entity.id
_entity.type
_entity.pdbx_description
1 polymer ?
#
loop_
_entity_poly.entity_id
_entity_poly.type
_entity_poly.pdbx_seq_one_letter_code
_entity_poly.pdbx_strand_id
1 'polypeptide(L)'
;MIILRGMEKLQYKVSNEEAEAFLHYWNIIGYLLGVEELLLPQNRKEAFWLDKCIVERQFKTSEEGKILMKNLMTCLKETMPKEIPDGFLASYLRFLLGNKIANMIKVPSSNWTTNLMTPLPLISWWQDITQNISPETMKKLIEEEVQSLGINHL
;
A
#
# COMPACT_ATOMS: atom_id res chain seq x y z
N MET A 1 1.03 3.12 12.14
CA MET A 1 0.84 3.40 10.69
C MET A 1 0.84 2.10 9.90
N ILE A 2 -0.04 1.97 8.89
CA ILE A 2 -0.25 0.72 8.14
C ILE A 2 0.99 0.29 7.33
N ILE A 3 1.72 1.23 6.74
CA ILE A 3 2.89 0.96 5.88
C ILE A 3 4.05 0.38 6.71
N LEU A 4 4.44 1.05 7.80
CA LEU A 4 5.50 0.57 8.69
C LEU A 4 5.21 -0.84 9.23
N ARG A 5 3.95 -1.12 9.60
CA ARG A 5 3.52 -2.47 10.03
C ARG A 5 3.60 -3.50 8.89
N GLY A 6 3.34 -3.07 7.65
CA GLY A 6 3.53 -3.90 6.46
C GLY A 6 4.99 -4.24 6.23
N MET A 7 5.88 -3.27 6.37
CA MET A 7 7.33 -3.47 6.28
C MET A 7 7.84 -4.44 7.35
N GLU A 8 7.40 -4.28 8.60
CA GLU A 8 7.72 -5.21 9.70
C GLU A 8 7.21 -6.63 9.40
N LYS A 9 5.99 -6.78 8.87
CA LYS A 9 5.45 -8.09 8.42
C LYS A 9 6.30 -8.73 7.33
N LEU A 10 6.89 -7.92 6.47
CA LEU A 10 7.81 -8.35 5.40
C LEU A 10 9.27 -8.50 5.88
N GLN A 11 9.50 -8.43 7.19
CA GLN A 11 10.80 -8.58 7.84
C GLN A 11 11.83 -7.47 7.51
N TYR A 12 11.37 -6.33 6.99
CA TYR A 12 12.22 -5.15 6.89
C TYR A 12 12.38 -4.51 8.26
N LYS A 13 13.62 -4.19 8.62
CA LYS A 13 13.94 -3.42 9.83
C LYS A 13 13.87 -1.94 9.48
N VAL A 14 13.09 -1.19 10.24
CA VAL A 14 13.01 0.27 10.15
C VAL A 14 13.45 0.82 11.49
N SER A 15 14.42 1.72 11.51
CA SER A 15 14.87 2.36 12.75
C SER A 15 13.78 3.27 13.32
N ASN A 16 13.91 3.67 14.59
CA ASN A 16 12.96 4.62 15.16
C ASN A 16 13.05 5.98 14.46
N GLU A 17 14.25 6.41 14.10
CA GLU A 17 14.52 7.66 13.39
C GLU A 17 13.87 7.63 12.00
N GLU A 18 14.03 6.53 11.24
CA GLU A 18 13.39 6.36 9.93
C GLU A 18 11.86 6.37 10.03
N ALA A 19 11.31 5.70 11.06
CA ALA A 19 9.87 5.66 11.27
C ALA A 19 9.28 7.02 11.65
N GLU A 20 9.97 7.81 12.47
CA GLU A 20 9.55 9.19 12.82
C GLU A 20 9.71 10.14 11.62
N ALA A 21 10.80 10.03 10.85
CA ALA A 21 10.99 10.80 9.62
C ALA A 21 9.90 10.50 8.59
N PHE A 22 9.53 9.23 8.42
CA PHE A 22 8.43 8.81 7.55
C PHE A 22 7.09 9.38 8.00
N LEU A 23 6.81 9.38 9.32
CA LEU A 23 5.61 9.99 9.86
C LEU A 23 5.57 11.50 9.59
N HIS A 24 6.67 12.20 9.86
CA HIS A 24 6.79 13.63 9.61
C HIS A 24 6.54 13.96 8.13
N TYR A 25 7.14 13.21 7.22
CA TYR A 25 6.92 13.37 5.78
C TYR A 25 5.44 13.26 5.40
N TRP A 26 4.72 12.26 5.94
CA TRP A 26 3.29 12.11 5.69
C TRP A 26 2.43 13.19 6.35
N ASN A 27 2.85 13.75 7.48
CA ASN A 27 2.16 14.90 8.08
C ASN A 27 2.27 16.14 7.17
N ILE A 28 3.44 16.38 6.57
CA ILE A 28 3.60 17.46 5.59
C ILE A 28 2.68 17.25 4.38
N ILE A 29 2.63 16.03 3.83
CA ILE A 29 1.69 15.72 2.74
C ILE A 29 0.25 15.96 3.19
N GLY A 30 -0.14 15.52 4.39
CA GLY A 30 -1.48 15.73 4.94
C GLY A 30 -1.83 17.22 5.06
N TYR A 31 -0.91 18.02 5.57
CA TYR A 31 -1.07 19.47 5.66
C TYR A 31 -1.26 20.11 4.27
N LEU A 32 -0.44 19.72 3.29
CA LEU A 32 -0.56 20.20 1.90
C LEU A 32 -1.89 19.80 1.23
N LEU A 33 -2.46 18.64 1.61
CA LEU A 33 -3.78 18.20 1.17
C LEU A 33 -4.94 18.87 1.93
N GLY A 34 -4.65 19.81 2.84
CA GLY A 34 -5.65 20.58 3.59
C GLY A 34 -6.16 19.89 4.86
N VAL A 35 -5.47 18.87 5.38
CA VAL A 35 -5.80 18.30 6.69
C VAL A 35 -5.43 19.32 7.77
N GLU A 36 -6.37 19.61 8.67
CA GLU A 36 -6.12 20.49 9.81
C GLU A 36 -4.96 19.97 10.65
N GLU A 37 -4.04 20.85 11.04
CA GLU A 37 -2.83 20.48 11.79
C GLU A 37 -3.13 19.75 13.10
N LEU A 38 -4.24 20.10 13.76
CA LEU A 38 -4.74 19.44 14.97
C LEU A 38 -5.14 17.96 14.77
N LEU A 39 -5.38 17.54 13.53
CA LEU A 39 -5.71 16.16 13.17
C LEU A 39 -4.46 15.35 12.77
N LEU A 40 -3.31 16.00 12.62
CA LEU A 40 -2.06 15.34 12.26
C LEU A 40 -1.39 14.75 13.51
N PRO A 41 -1.10 13.43 13.52
CA PRO A 41 -0.50 12.78 14.69
C PRO A 41 0.93 13.25 14.92
N GLN A 42 1.27 13.58 16.17
CA GLN A 42 2.57 14.15 16.55
C GLN A 42 3.66 13.09 16.74
N ASN A 43 3.27 11.82 16.90
CA ASN A 43 4.20 10.71 17.11
C ASN A 43 3.57 9.38 16.68
N ARG A 44 4.40 8.33 16.60
CA ARG A 44 3.98 6.98 16.19
C ARG A 44 2.84 6.39 17.04
N LYS A 45 2.79 6.69 18.34
CA LYS A 45 1.77 6.17 19.24
C LYS A 45 0.41 6.79 18.90
N GLU A 46 0.36 8.09 18.71
CA GLU A 46 -0.85 8.78 18.28
C GLU A 46 -1.31 8.30 16.89
N ALA A 47 -0.38 8.19 15.94
CA ALA A 47 -0.67 7.66 14.60
C ALA A 47 -1.24 6.23 14.63
N PHE A 48 -0.78 5.39 15.59
CA PHE A 48 -1.34 4.06 15.80
C PHE A 48 -2.79 4.10 16.29
N TRP A 49 -3.10 4.93 17.27
CA TRP A 49 -4.47 5.05 17.78
C TRP A 49 -5.41 5.69 16.77
N LEU A 50 -4.94 6.69 16.03
CA LEU A 50 -5.68 7.30 14.93
C LEU A 50 -6.06 6.25 13.86
N ASP A 51 -5.09 5.44 13.42
CA ASP A 51 -5.30 4.31 12.49
C ASP A 51 -6.38 3.35 13.03
N LYS A 52 -6.31 2.98 14.31
CA LYS A 52 -7.32 2.10 14.95
C LYS A 52 -8.71 2.71 14.93
N CYS A 53 -8.85 3.97 15.34
CA CYS A 53 -10.12 4.67 15.34
C CYS A 53 -10.72 4.78 13.93
N ILE A 54 -9.89 5.07 12.92
CA ILE A 54 -10.34 5.15 11.52
C ILE A 54 -10.81 3.78 11.03
N VAL A 55 -10.02 2.73 11.24
CA VAL A 55 -10.37 1.36 10.83
C VAL A 55 -11.69 0.92 11.47
N GLU A 56 -11.86 1.16 12.77
CA GLU A 56 -13.07 0.77 13.49
C GLU A 56 -14.33 1.50 13.00
N ARG A 57 -14.21 2.79 12.67
CA ARG A 57 -15.35 3.60 12.22
C ARG A 57 -15.70 3.36 10.75
N GLN A 58 -14.70 3.25 9.90
CA GLN A 58 -14.86 3.40 8.46
C GLN A 58 -14.76 2.08 7.68
N PHE A 59 -14.06 1.06 8.18
CA PHE A 59 -13.87 -0.16 7.39
C PHE A 59 -15.13 -1.02 7.44
N LYS A 60 -15.86 -1.03 6.31
CA LYS A 60 -17.11 -1.76 6.13
C LYS A 60 -17.15 -2.39 4.75
N THR A 61 -17.96 -3.44 4.62
CA THR A 61 -18.24 -4.04 3.33
C THR A 61 -19.16 -3.15 2.51
N SER A 62 -18.82 -2.95 1.24
CA SER A 62 -19.67 -2.30 0.24
C SER A 62 -19.65 -3.10 -1.06
N GLU A 63 -20.68 -2.96 -1.91
CA GLU A 63 -20.70 -3.63 -3.21
C GLU A 63 -19.69 -3.01 -4.17
N GLU A 64 -19.56 -1.68 -4.13
CA GLU A 64 -18.60 -0.90 -4.90
C GLU A 64 -17.16 -1.33 -4.56
N GLY A 65 -16.87 -1.52 -3.27
CA GLY A 65 -15.56 -1.96 -2.81
C GLY A 65 -15.20 -3.37 -3.29
N LYS A 66 -16.18 -4.28 -3.37
CA LYS A 66 -15.97 -5.63 -3.92
C LYS A 66 -15.71 -5.59 -5.43
N ILE A 67 -16.45 -4.76 -6.17
CA ILE A 67 -16.28 -4.60 -7.61
C ILE A 67 -14.91 -3.99 -7.91
N LEU A 68 -14.54 -2.91 -7.21
CA LEU A 68 -13.23 -2.28 -7.35
C LEU A 68 -12.10 -3.27 -7.05
N MET A 69 -12.22 -4.03 -5.95
CA MET A 69 -11.19 -5.02 -5.59
C MET A 69 -11.06 -6.11 -6.64
N LYS A 70 -12.18 -6.61 -7.19
CA LYS A 70 -12.16 -7.58 -8.29
C LYS A 70 -11.40 -7.05 -9.50
N ASN A 71 -11.70 -5.82 -9.92
CA ASN A 71 -11.06 -5.20 -11.08
C ASN A 71 -9.56 -4.94 -10.84
N LEU A 72 -9.20 -4.46 -9.65
CA LEU A 72 -7.80 -4.25 -9.27
C LEU A 72 -7.02 -5.57 -9.28
N MET A 73 -7.61 -6.65 -8.76
CA MET A 73 -6.98 -7.98 -8.81
C MET A 73 -6.81 -8.48 -10.25
N THR A 74 -7.76 -8.23 -11.14
CA THR A 74 -7.63 -8.57 -12.57
C THR A 74 -6.47 -7.82 -13.21
N CYS A 75 -6.41 -6.49 -13.04
CA CYS A 75 -5.33 -5.65 -13.56
C CYS A 75 -3.95 -6.08 -13.02
N LEU A 76 -3.85 -6.36 -11.71
CA LEU A 76 -2.61 -6.85 -11.12
C LEU A 76 -2.20 -8.22 -11.67
N LYS A 77 -3.14 -9.13 -11.93
CA LYS A 77 -2.82 -10.44 -12.53
C LYS A 77 -2.31 -10.30 -13.97
N GLU A 78 -2.87 -9.37 -14.74
CA GLU A 78 -2.44 -9.13 -16.13
C GLU A 78 -1.03 -8.55 -16.21
N THR A 79 -0.57 -7.85 -15.17
CA THR A 79 0.79 -7.30 -15.08
C THR A 79 1.80 -8.25 -14.42
N MET A 80 1.34 -9.36 -13.82
CA MET A 80 2.21 -10.34 -13.20
C MET A 80 2.83 -11.30 -14.24
N PRO A 81 4.09 -11.72 -14.06
CA PRO A 81 4.69 -12.78 -14.85
C PRO A 81 3.86 -14.08 -14.77
N LYS A 82 3.75 -14.81 -15.88
CA LYS A 82 2.92 -16.04 -15.97
C LYS A 82 3.43 -17.18 -15.09
N GLU A 83 4.68 -17.09 -14.64
CA GLU A 83 5.34 -18.05 -13.75
C GLU A 83 4.83 -17.94 -12.30
N ILE A 84 4.15 -16.84 -11.96
CA ILE A 84 3.57 -16.64 -10.63
C ILE A 84 2.33 -17.54 -10.46
N PRO A 85 2.29 -18.41 -9.44
CA PRO A 85 1.18 -19.34 -9.26
C PRO A 85 -0.18 -18.65 -9.10
N ASP A 86 -1.20 -19.27 -9.67
CA ASP A 86 -2.59 -18.88 -9.46
C ASP A 86 -2.91 -18.90 -7.96
N GLY A 87 -3.34 -17.75 -7.44
CA GLY A 87 -3.66 -17.56 -6.02
C GLY A 87 -2.54 -16.96 -5.17
N PHE A 88 -1.32 -16.77 -5.71
CA PHE A 88 -0.25 -16.03 -5.02
C PHE A 88 -0.73 -14.64 -4.59
N LEU A 89 -1.29 -13.85 -5.53
CA LEU A 89 -1.78 -12.50 -5.26
C LEU A 89 -2.83 -12.47 -4.13
N ALA A 90 -3.81 -13.38 -4.17
CA ALA A 90 -4.85 -13.48 -3.14
C ALA A 90 -4.24 -13.81 -1.76
N SER A 91 -3.27 -14.71 -1.73
CA SER A 91 -2.54 -15.11 -0.52
C SER A 91 -1.72 -13.95 0.06
N TYR A 92 -0.99 -13.25 -0.81
CA TYR A 92 -0.15 -12.12 -0.42
C TYR A 92 -1.00 -10.97 0.15
N LEU A 93 -2.11 -10.65 -0.50
CA LEU A 93 -3.06 -9.65 0.01
C LEU A 93 -3.66 -10.06 1.36
N ARG A 94 -4.03 -11.33 1.53
CA ARG A 94 -4.54 -11.85 2.82
C ARG A 94 -3.49 -11.80 3.93
N PHE A 95 -2.23 -12.09 3.61
CA PHE A 95 -1.12 -11.96 4.56
C PHE A 95 -0.93 -10.51 5.03
N LEU A 96 -0.93 -9.55 4.10
CA LEU A 96 -0.75 -8.13 4.41
C LEU A 96 -1.96 -7.56 5.17
N LEU A 97 -3.17 -7.73 4.63
CA LEU A 97 -4.40 -7.12 5.17
C LEU A 97 -4.97 -7.87 6.38
N GLY A 98 -4.69 -9.17 6.49
CA GLY A 98 -5.35 -10.07 7.43
C GLY A 98 -6.75 -10.48 6.98
N ASN A 99 -7.26 -11.59 7.53
CA ASN A 99 -8.51 -12.21 7.10
C ASN A 99 -9.74 -11.31 7.26
N LYS A 100 -9.80 -10.50 8.33
CA LYS A 100 -10.95 -9.62 8.58
C LYS A 100 -11.17 -8.63 7.43
N ILE A 101 -10.12 -7.87 7.07
CA ILE A 101 -10.19 -6.86 6.00
C ILE A 101 -10.31 -7.55 4.64
N ALA A 102 -9.51 -8.60 4.38
CA ALA A 102 -9.57 -9.33 3.13
C ALA A 102 -10.97 -9.90 2.83
N ASN A 103 -11.70 -10.36 3.86
CA ASN A 103 -13.07 -10.82 3.71
C ASN A 103 -14.05 -9.66 3.43
N MET A 104 -13.83 -8.48 4.00
CA MET A 104 -14.69 -7.30 3.76
C MET A 104 -14.75 -6.91 2.28
N ILE A 105 -13.61 -6.99 1.58
CA ILE A 105 -13.44 -6.69 0.15
C ILE A 105 -13.46 -7.94 -0.74
N LYS A 106 -13.92 -9.09 -0.23
CA LYS A 106 -14.04 -10.37 -0.95
C LYS A 106 -12.78 -10.80 -1.71
N VAL A 107 -11.59 -10.62 -1.13
CA VAL A 107 -10.39 -11.29 -1.65
C VAL A 107 -10.64 -12.81 -1.61
N PRO A 108 -10.39 -13.58 -2.68
CA PRO A 108 -10.57 -15.03 -2.66
C PRO A 108 -9.77 -15.71 -1.55
N SER A 109 -10.29 -16.78 -0.95
CA SER A 109 -9.54 -17.61 0.00
C SER A 109 -8.33 -18.25 -0.69
N SER A 110 -7.18 -18.24 -0.03
CA SER A 110 -5.95 -18.84 -0.56
C SER A 110 -5.92 -20.36 -0.31
N ASN A 111 -5.97 -21.16 -1.37
CA ASN A 111 -5.68 -22.59 -1.31
C ASN A 111 -4.15 -22.78 -1.39
N TRP A 112 -3.47 -22.58 -0.27
CA TRP A 112 -2.01 -22.68 -0.11
C TRP A 112 -1.44 -24.09 -0.33
N THR A 113 -2.29 -25.10 -0.58
CA THR A 113 -1.93 -26.52 -0.47
C THR A 113 -1.53 -27.22 -1.77
N THR A 114 -1.42 -26.56 -2.92
CA THR A 114 -1.10 -27.29 -4.16
C THR A 114 0.29 -27.04 -4.73
N ASN A 115 1.09 -26.07 -4.25
CA ASN A 115 2.48 -25.90 -4.73
C ASN A 115 3.31 -24.93 -3.87
N LEU A 116 3.69 -25.33 -2.65
CA LEU A 116 4.72 -24.58 -1.92
C LEU A 116 6.13 -25.02 -2.36
N MET A 117 6.98 -24.00 -2.50
CA MET A 117 8.44 -24.01 -2.71
C MET A 117 8.95 -24.10 -4.16
N THR A 118 8.96 -22.93 -4.80
CA THR A 118 10.17 -22.45 -5.48
C THR A 118 10.64 -21.17 -4.77
N PRO A 119 11.97 -20.97 -4.57
CA PRO A 119 12.48 -19.66 -4.19
C PRO A 119 12.06 -18.67 -5.29
N LEU A 120 11.17 -17.75 -4.95
CA LEU A 120 10.43 -16.96 -5.92
C LEU A 120 11.33 -15.94 -6.65
N PRO A 121 11.10 -15.69 -7.95
CA PRO A 121 11.64 -14.54 -8.69
C PRO A 121 10.94 -13.21 -8.30
N LEU A 122 10.39 -13.10 -7.09
CA LEU A 122 9.74 -11.87 -6.60
C LEU A 122 10.73 -10.71 -6.57
N ILE A 123 11.98 -10.98 -6.23
CA ILE A 123 13.03 -9.97 -6.09
C ILE A 123 13.34 -9.33 -7.45
N SER A 124 13.35 -10.10 -8.54
CA SER A 124 13.59 -9.58 -9.89
C SER A 124 12.38 -8.82 -10.45
N TRP A 125 11.15 -9.29 -10.22
CA TRP A 125 9.94 -8.54 -10.61
C TRP A 125 9.78 -7.22 -9.83
N TRP A 126 10.09 -7.19 -8.53
CA TRP A 126 10.13 -5.95 -7.75
C TRP A 126 11.20 -4.98 -8.28
N GLN A 127 12.36 -5.49 -8.71
CA GLN A 127 13.38 -4.67 -9.38
C GLN A 127 12.85 -4.06 -10.68
N ASP A 128 12.15 -4.82 -11.51
CA ASP A 128 11.59 -4.30 -12.78
C ASP A 128 10.50 -3.23 -12.56
N ILE A 129 9.63 -3.39 -11.54
CA ILE A 129 8.66 -2.35 -11.16
C ILE A 129 9.36 -1.08 -10.69
N THR A 130 10.38 -1.21 -9.83
CA THR A 130 11.11 -0.06 -9.28
C THR A 130 12.02 0.63 -10.31
N GLN A 131 12.53 -0.10 -11.30
CA GLN A 131 13.32 0.45 -12.41
C GLN A 131 12.47 1.32 -13.35
N ASN A 132 11.20 0.94 -13.58
CA ASN A 132 10.25 1.77 -14.34
C ASN A 132 9.78 3.01 -13.54
N ILE A 133 9.82 2.96 -12.21
CA ILE A 133 9.60 4.12 -11.32
C ILE A 133 10.97 4.71 -10.94
N SER A 134 11.77 5.05 -11.95
CA SER A 134 13.00 5.83 -11.76
C SER A 134 12.68 7.16 -11.06
N PRO A 135 13.56 7.69 -10.18
CA PRO A 135 13.40 9.02 -9.59
C PRO A 135 13.13 10.10 -10.65
N GLU A 136 13.66 9.92 -11.85
CA GLU A 136 13.43 10.84 -12.98
C GLU A 136 12.03 10.70 -13.59
N THR A 137 11.49 9.47 -13.69
CA THR A 137 10.11 9.24 -14.12
C THR A 137 9.13 9.80 -13.09
N MET A 138 9.41 9.62 -11.79
CA MET A 138 8.59 10.16 -10.70
C MET A 138 8.64 11.69 -10.68
N LYS A 139 9.82 12.29 -10.86
CA LYS A 139 9.97 13.75 -10.99
C LYS A 139 9.20 14.28 -12.18
N LYS A 140 9.26 13.60 -13.32
CA LYS A 140 8.53 13.99 -14.54
C LYS A 140 7.02 13.88 -14.39
N LEU A 141 6.51 12.83 -13.73
CA LEU A 141 5.09 12.67 -13.42
C LEU A 141 4.61 13.75 -12.45
N ILE A 142 5.39 14.07 -11.41
CA ILE A 142 5.09 15.15 -10.47
C ILE A 142 5.12 16.50 -11.18
N GLU A 143 6.09 16.77 -12.06
CA GLU A 143 6.18 18.00 -12.85
C GLU A 143 5.00 18.15 -13.83
N GLU A 144 4.60 17.07 -14.51
CA GLU A 144 3.44 17.03 -15.40
C GLU A 144 2.13 17.23 -14.62
N GLU A 145 2.00 16.63 -13.44
CA GLU A 145 0.81 16.77 -12.59
C GLU A 145 0.72 18.17 -11.95
N VAL A 146 1.84 18.74 -11.49
CA VAL A 146 1.94 20.13 -10.97
C VAL A 146 1.64 21.16 -12.07
N GLN A 147 2.08 20.93 -13.31
CA GLN A 147 1.73 21.78 -14.45
C GLN A 147 0.25 21.65 -14.84
N SER A 148 -0.33 20.44 -14.78
CA SER A 148 -1.75 20.21 -15.08
C SER A 148 -2.70 20.86 -14.07
N LEU A 149 -2.26 21.04 -12.83
CA LEU A 149 -3.00 21.69 -11.75
C LEU A 149 -2.86 23.23 -11.74
N GLY A 150 -2.12 23.82 -12.69
CA GLY A 150 -2.01 25.26 -12.85
C GLY A 150 -1.30 25.98 -11.69
N ILE A 151 -0.53 25.27 -10.87
CA ILE A 151 0.25 25.86 -9.78
C ILE A 151 1.53 26.46 -10.37
N ASN A 152 1.40 27.62 -10.99
CA ASN A 152 2.55 28.42 -11.40
C ASN A 152 3.19 29.06 -10.16
N HIS A 153 4.36 28.54 -9.81
CA HIS A 153 5.40 29.19 -9.01
C HIS A 153 5.13 29.35 -7.50
N LEU A 154 5.66 28.41 -6.71
CA LEU A 154 6.38 28.66 -5.45
C LEU A 154 7.59 27.73 -5.37
#